data_AF-F4X2D9-F1
#
_entry.id   AF-F4X2D9-F1
#
_cell.length_a   1.000
_cell.length_b   1.000
_cell.length_c   1.000
_cell.angle_alpha   90.00
_cell.angle_beta   90.00
_cell.angle_gamma   90.00
#
_symmetry.space_group_name_H-M   'P 1'
#
loop_
_entity.id
_entity.type
_entity.pdbx_description
1 polymer ?
#
loop_
_entity_poly.entity_id
_entity_poly.type
_entity_poly.pdbx_seq_one_letter_code
_entity_poly.pdbx_strand_id
1 'polypeptide(L)'
;MCVMDIFENKDITIAIFILKHGVKMPMHDHPEMHGLLKVISGMVELSSYSLKTKSNHVIKAKEEIAAVKHRPICLHSNSPACIFTPTEKNLHEISCVEGPAAFLDILSPPYDVDEFGKGTRPCTFFKTVKSKLYTESIDIIEEVQLSVVENLPDFYSTSLDYMGPPLRN
;
A
#
# COMPACT_ATOMS: atom_id res chain seq x y z
N MET A 1 -1.15 -12.59 -6.90
CA MET A 1 -2.04 -11.42 -7.14
C MET A 1 -1.99 -11.09 -8.63
N CYS A 2 -2.98 -10.40 -9.18
CA CYS A 2 -2.86 -9.84 -10.53
C CYS A 2 -2.88 -8.31 -10.48
N VAL A 3 -2.18 -7.66 -11.40
CA VAL A 3 -2.16 -6.20 -11.56
C VAL A 3 -2.56 -5.87 -12.99
N MET A 4 -3.41 -4.87 -13.17
CA MET A 4 -3.73 -4.28 -14.47
C MET A 4 -3.37 -2.80 -14.42
N ASP A 5 -2.34 -2.42 -15.15
CA ASP A 5 -1.99 -1.03 -15.35
C ASP A 5 -3.00 -0.41 -16.31
N ILE A 6 -3.66 0.68 -15.88
CA ILE A 6 -4.66 1.38 -16.67
C ILE A 6 -4.02 2.57 -17.37
N PHE A 7 -3.29 3.38 -16.61
CA PHE A 7 -2.71 4.62 -17.11
C PHE A 7 -1.51 5.01 -16.25
N GLU A 8 -0.48 5.54 -16.89
CA GLU A 8 0.65 6.16 -16.20
C GLU A 8 1.17 7.36 -17.01
N ASN A 9 1.48 8.44 -16.31
CA ASN A 9 2.27 9.56 -16.81
C ASN A 9 3.14 10.10 -15.68
N LYS A 10 3.87 11.19 -15.89
CA LYS A 10 4.76 11.79 -14.87
C LYS A 10 4.05 12.25 -13.57
N ASP A 11 2.74 12.44 -13.60
CA ASP A 11 1.95 13.06 -12.52
C ASP A 11 1.12 12.03 -11.75
N ILE A 12 0.61 10.98 -12.43
CA ILE A 12 -0.23 9.94 -11.82
C ILE A 12 -0.01 8.54 -12.42
N THR A 13 -0.21 7.52 -11.59
CA THR A 13 -0.42 6.12 -12.01
C THR A 13 -1.80 5.67 -11.55
N ILE A 14 -2.50 4.91 -12.40
CA ILE A 14 -3.78 4.27 -12.12
C ILE A 14 -3.64 2.77 -12.41
N ALA A 15 -3.92 1.94 -11.41
CA ALA A 15 -3.83 0.49 -11.53
C ALA A 15 -4.99 -0.20 -10.79
N ILE A 16 -5.36 -1.40 -11.25
CA ILE A 16 -6.25 -2.31 -10.53
C ILE A 16 -5.45 -3.50 -10.02
N PHE A 17 -5.63 -3.81 -8.74
CA PHE A 17 -5.07 -4.99 -8.08
C PHE A 17 -6.18 -6.00 -7.80
N ILE A 18 -5.93 -7.27 -8.14
CA ILE A 18 -6.85 -8.39 -7.90
C ILE A 18 -6.20 -9.42 -6.97
N LEU A 19 -6.80 -9.62 -5.79
CA LEU A 19 -6.34 -10.55 -4.77
C LEU A 19 -7.30 -11.74 -4.69
N LYS A 20 -6.76 -12.96 -4.63
CA LYS A 20 -7.53 -14.16 -4.31
C LYS A 20 -7.90 -14.13 -2.83
N HIS A 21 -8.99 -14.82 -2.45
CA HIS A 21 -9.36 -14.97 -1.04
C HIS A 21 -8.18 -15.49 -0.21
N GLY A 22 -7.94 -14.88 0.95
CA GLY A 22 -6.84 -15.21 1.85
C GLY A 22 -5.46 -14.68 1.42
N VAL A 23 -5.32 -14.09 0.22
CA VAL A 23 -4.07 -13.45 -0.19
C VAL A 23 -3.94 -12.09 0.49
N LYS A 24 -2.71 -11.82 0.96
CA LYS A 24 -2.30 -10.55 1.54
C LYS A 24 -1.26 -9.88 0.64
N MET A 25 -1.48 -8.61 0.33
CA MET A 25 -0.45 -7.70 -0.13
C MET A 25 0.36 -7.23 1.10
N PRO A 26 1.67 -7.52 1.14
CA PRO A 26 2.50 -7.24 2.30
C PRO A 26 2.61 -5.75 2.57
N MET A 27 3.00 -5.40 3.79
CA MET A 27 3.19 -4.01 4.19
C MET A 27 4.22 -3.33 3.30
N HIS A 28 3.83 -2.25 2.65
CA HIS A 28 4.68 -1.46 1.78
C HIS A 28 4.41 0.04 1.93
N ASP A 29 5.36 0.89 1.55
CA ASP A 29 5.23 2.35 1.52
C ASP A 29 4.96 2.90 0.12
N HIS A 30 4.64 4.19 0.07
CA HIS A 30 4.48 4.98 -1.15
C HIS A 30 5.25 6.31 -0.97
N PRO A 31 6.58 6.32 -1.07
CA PRO A 31 7.41 7.43 -0.61
C PRO A 31 7.09 8.72 -1.36
N GLU A 32 6.77 9.79 -0.64
CA GLU A 32 6.42 11.13 -1.17
C GLU A 32 5.12 11.17 -2.00
N MET A 33 4.31 10.12 -1.95
CA MET A 33 3.11 9.98 -2.78
C MET A 33 1.84 10.24 -1.97
N HIS A 34 0.87 10.89 -2.62
CA HIS A 34 -0.54 10.82 -2.24
C HIS A 34 -1.17 9.64 -2.96
N GLY A 35 -2.08 8.95 -2.30
CA GLY A 35 -2.81 7.87 -2.94
C GLY A 35 -4.26 7.78 -2.54
N LEU A 36 -5.03 7.23 -3.46
CA LEU A 36 -6.44 6.93 -3.32
C LEU A 36 -6.65 5.44 -3.61
N LEU A 37 -7.25 4.72 -2.68
CA LEU A 37 -7.62 3.32 -2.84
C LEU A 37 -9.14 3.17 -2.81
N LYS A 38 -9.70 2.55 -3.84
CA LYS A 38 -11.14 2.24 -3.93
C LYS A 38 -11.37 0.77 -4.22
N VAL A 39 -12.01 0.06 -3.29
CA VAL A 39 -12.51 -1.30 -3.56
C VAL A 39 -13.63 -1.23 -4.59
N ILE A 40 -13.52 -2.04 -5.63
CA ILE A 40 -14.50 -2.14 -6.73
C ILE A 40 -15.21 -3.51 -6.76
N SER A 41 -14.63 -4.54 -6.13
CA SER A 41 -15.26 -5.85 -5.97
C SER A 41 -14.69 -6.59 -4.75
N GLY A 42 -15.50 -7.48 -4.15
CA GLY A 42 -15.13 -8.23 -2.95
C GLY A 42 -14.94 -7.35 -1.71
N MET A 43 -14.22 -7.88 -0.73
CA MET A 43 -13.90 -7.18 0.51
C MET A 43 -12.42 -7.34 0.88
N VAL A 44 -11.79 -6.24 1.27
CA VAL A 44 -10.43 -6.22 1.81
C VAL A 44 -10.40 -5.64 3.22
N GLU A 45 -9.47 -6.10 4.03
CA GLU A 45 -9.05 -5.42 5.26
C GLU A 45 -7.79 -4.62 4.94
N LEU A 46 -7.82 -3.32 5.25
CA LEU A 46 -6.70 -2.40 5.10
C LEU A 46 -6.15 -2.08 6.50
N SER A 47 -4.89 -2.46 6.73
CA SER A 47 -4.15 -2.09 7.95
C SER A 47 -3.07 -1.08 7.57
N SER A 48 -3.19 0.14 8.08
CA SER A 48 -2.31 1.26 7.74
C SER A 48 -1.39 1.66 8.88
N TYR A 49 -0.25 2.25 8.54
CA TYR A 49 0.79 2.68 9.46
C TYR A 49 1.28 4.08 9.07
N SER A 50 1.62 4.90 10.07
CA SER A 50 2.30 6.18 9.87
C SER A 50 3.64 6.17 10.60
N LEU A 51 4.71 6.58 9.92
CA LEU A 51 6.01 6.76 10.55
C LEU A 51 5.94 7.89 11.58
N LYS A 52 6.61 7.73 12.73
CA LYS A 52 6.66 8.80 13.75
C LYS A 52 7.65 9.90 13.40
N THR A 53 8.68 9.58 12.62
CA THR A 53 9.68 10.55 12.15
C THR A 53 9.26 11.14 10.81
N LYS A 54 9.22 12.47 10.71
CA LYS A 54 8.91 13.24 9.49
C LYS A 54 10.04 13.24 8.46
N SER A 55 10.71 12.11 8.30
CA SER A 55 11.82 12.00 7.38
C SER A 55 11.31 11.42 6.07
N ASN A 56 11.32 12.22 5.00
CA ASN A 56 11.14 11.76 3.62
C ASN A 56 12.34 10.94 3.11
N HIS A 57 13.22 10.44 4.00
CA HIS A 57 14.38 9.68 3.56
C HIS A 57 13.95 8.26 3.18
N VAL A 58 14.48 7.79 2.05
CA VAL A 58 14.43 6.39 1.66
C VAL A 58 15.02 5.56 2.80
N ILE A 59 14.18 4.69 3.35
CA ILE A 59 14.52 3.88 4.51
C ILE A 59 15.55 2.81 4.11
N LYS A 60 16.65 2.72 4.85
CA LYS A 60 17.71 1.75 4.59
C LYS A 60 17.47 0.43 5.30
N ALA A 61 18.01 -0.64 4.72
CA ALA A 61 18.02 -1.96 5.33
C ALA A 61 18.73 -1.94 6.71
N LYS A 62 18.21 -2.73 7.67
CA LYS A 62 18.68 -2.91 9.06
C LYS A 62 18.37 -1.78 10.05
N GLU A 63 17.67 -0.73 9.63
CA GLU A 63 17.16 0.29 10.56
C GLU A 63 15.82 -0.18 11.15
N GLU A 64 15.67 -0.06 12.48
CA GLU A 64 14.37 -0.17 13.15
C GLU A 64 13.72 1.22 13.19
N ILE A 65 12.49 1.33 12.68
CA ILE A 65 11.79 2.62 12.56
C ILE A 65 10.52 2.62 13.37
N ALA A 66 10.37 3.67 14.17
CA ALA A 66 9.18 3.88 14.97
C ALA A 66 8.00 4.34 14.08
N ALA A 67 6.88 3.64 14.22
CA ALA A 67 5.63 3.96 13.55
C ALA A 67 4.45 3.76 14.51
N VAL A 68 3.28 4.19 14.07
CA VAL A 68 1.99 3.88 14.71
C VAL A 68 1.15 3.06 13.75
N LYS A 69 0.46 2.05 14.28
CA LYS A 69 -0.52 1.27 13.54
C LYS A 69 -1.91 1.86 13.77
N HIS A 70 -2.59 2.17 12.68
CA HIS A 70 -3.97 2.62 12.71
C HIS A 70 -4.91 1.43 12.86
N ARG A 71 -6.10 1.69 13.38
CA ARG A 71 -7.17 0.71 13.44
C ARG A 71 -7.46 0.17 12.03
N PRO A 72 -7.44 -1.16 11.83
CA PRO A 72 -7.79 -1.76 10.54
C PRO A 72 -9.22 -1.41 10.15
N ILE A 73 -9.45 -1.28 8.85
CA ILE A 73 -10.78 -1.03 8.28
C ILE A 73 -11.12 -2.07 7.23
N CYS A 74 -12.35 -2.57 7.25
CA CYS A 74 -12.88 -3.45 6.21
C CYS A 74 -13.58 -2.60 5.15
N LEU A 75 -13.21 -2.81 3.88
CA LEU A 75 -13.67 -2.04 2.74
C LEU A 75 -14.30 -2.96 1.70
N HIS A 76 -15.44 -2.56 1.18
CA HIS A 76 -16.16 -3.21 0.09
C HIS A 76 -16.53 -2.20 -1.00
N SER A 77 -17.20 -2.65 -2.06
CA SER A 77 -17.53 -1.82 -3.23
C SER A 77 -18.36 -0.56 -2.93
N ASN A 78 -19.15 -0.54 -1.85
CA ASN A 78 -19.94 0.63 -1.44
C ASN A 78 -19.23 1.51 -0.40
N SER A 79 -18.07 1.09 0.13
CA SER A 79 -17.27 1.92 1.03
C SER A 79 -16.68 3.12 0.28
N PRO A 80 -16.50 4.27 0.94
CA PRO A 80 -15.80 5.40 0.33
C PRO A 80 -14.35 5.02 -0.02
N ALA A 81 -13.74 5.80 -0.92
CA ALA A 81 -12.31 5.67 -1.19
C ALA A 81 -11.51 6.05 0.06
N CYS A 82 -10.40 5.35 0.28
CA CYS A 82 -9.43 5.68 1.30
C CYS A 82 -8.34 6.57 0.71
N ILE A 83 -7.84 7.51 1.51
CA ILE A 83 -6.78 8.43 1.13
C ILE A 83 -5.60 8.21 2.06
N PHE A 84 -4.39 8.22 1.51
CA PHE A 84 -3.15 8.31 2.25
C PHE A 84 -2.28 9.43 1.68
N THR A 85 -1.42 9.97 2.52
CA THR A 85 -0.50 11.07 2.19
C THR A 85 0.94 10.62 2.40
N PRO A 86 1.95 11.43 2.04
CA PRO A 86 3.34 11.11 2.34
C PRO A 86 3.63 10.85 3.82
N THR A 87 2.83 11.43 4.72
CA THR A 87 3.07 11.36 6.18
C THR A 87 2.00 10.60 6.96
N GLU A 88 0.84 10.33 6.35
CA GLU A 88 -0.28 9.67 7.01
C GLU A 88 -0.73 8.43 6.26
N LYS A 89 -0.76 7.28 6.95
CA LYS A 89 -1.23 5.99 6.42
C LYS A 89 -0.48 5.54 5.14
N ASN A 90 0.71 6.11 4.93
CA ASN A 90 1.55 5.88 3.77
C ASN A 90 1.99 4.42 3.65
N LEU A 91 2.19 3.77 4.80
CA LEU A 91 2.48 2.35 4.85
C LEU A 91 1.17 1.58 5.02
N HIS A 92 0.95 0.52 4.26
CA HIS A 92 -0.20 -0.35 4.50
C HIS A 92 0.00 -1.78 4.01
N GLU A 93 -0.73 -2.70 4.65
CA GLU A 93 -0.95 -4.07 4.18
C GLU A 93 -2.44 -4.23 3.82
N ILE A 94 -2.73 -5.04 2.81
CA ILE A 94 -4.09 -5.23 2.28
C ILE A 94 -4.38 -6.71 2.22
N SER A 95 -5.39 -7.18 2.93
CA SER A 95 -5.76 -8.60 2.97
C SER A 95 -7.12 -8.83 2.32
N CYS A 96 -7.23 -9.80 1.41
CA CYS A 96 -8.51 -10.19 0.85
C CYS A 96 -9.31 -11.03 1.87
N VAL A 97 -10.37 -10.43 2.44
CA VAL A 97 -11.24 -11.07 3.42
C VAL A 97 -12.36 -11.86 2.73
N GLU A 98 -12.97 -11.29 1.70
CA GLU A 98 -14.00 -11.96 0.89
C GLU A 98 -13.64 -11.79 -0.58
N GLY A 99 -13.36 -12.91 -1.27
CA GLY A 99 -12.62 -12.90 -2.52
C GLY A 99 -13.28 -13.62 -3.70
N PRO A 100 -12.79 -13.37 -4.93
CA PRO A 100 -11.68 -12.46 -5.24
C PRO A 100 -12.05 -10.99 -5.01
N ALA A 101 -11.13 -10.24 -4.42
CA ALA A 101 -11.29 -8.81 -4.21
C ALA A 101 -10.49 -8.03 -5.26
N ALA A 102 -11.04 -6.90 -5.70
CA ALA A 102 -10.38 -5.99 -6.61
C ALA A 102 -10.48 -4.56 -6.06
N PHE A 103 -9.37 -3.84 -6.10
CA PHE A 103 -9.31 -2.42 -5.77
C PHE A 103 -8.55 -1.65 -6.84
N LEU A 104 -8.95 -0.40 -7.01
CA LEU A 104 -8.29 0.57 -7.89
C LEU A 104 -7.47 1.51 -7.03
N ASP A 105 -6.21 1.70 -7.40
CA ASP A 105 -5.31 2.67 -6.81
C ASP A 105 -4.99 3.78 -7.80
N ILE A 106 -4.96 5.01 -7.28
CA ILE A 106 -4.44 6.19 -7.96
C ILE A 106 -3.32 6.74 -7.09
N LEU A 107 -2.12 6.89 -7.66
CA LEU A 107 -0.94 7.37 -6.96
C LEU A 107 -0.42 8.64 -7.64
N SER A 108 -0.02 9.64 -6.85
CA SER A 108 0.55 10.89 -7.35
C SER A 108 1.69 11.42 -6.45
N PRO A 109 2.91 11.60 -6.97
CA PRO A 109 3.37 11.12 -8.29
C PRO A 109 3.40 9.58 -8.36
N PRO A 110 3.71 8.98 -9.51
CA PRO A 110 4.09 7.57 -9.59
C PRO A 110 5.35 7.24 -8.76
N TYR A 111 5.56 5.94 -8.56
CA TYR A 111 6.90 5.42 -8.26
C TYR A 111 7.89 5.84 -9.36
N ASP A 112 9.15 5.98 -8.99
CA ASP A 112 10.22 6.39 -9.92
C ASP A 112 11.38 5.44 -9.76
N VAL A 113 11.35 4.40 -10.58
CA VAL A 113 12.31 3.29 -10.62
C VAL A 113 12.57 2.84 -12.06
N ASP A 114 13.76 2.31 -12.29
CA ASP A 114 14.12 1.60 -13.52
C ASP A 114 13.54 0.17 -13.55
N GLU A 115 13.83 -0.57 -14.63
CA GLU A 115 13.44 -1.97 -14.81
C GLU A 115 14.01 -2.93 -13.73
N PHE A 116 15.02 -2.50 -12.98
CA PHE A 116 15.63 -3.24 -11.87
C PHE A 116 15.08 -2.80 -10.51
N GLY A 117 14.07 -1.92 -10.48
CA GLY A 117 13.46 -1.41 -9.26
C GLY A 117 14.31 -0.34 -8.55
N LYS A 118 15.29 0.26 -9.23
CA LYS A 118 16.16 1.29 -8.65
C LYS A 118 15.72 2.68 -9.11
N GLY A 119 15.54 3.58 -8.16
CA GLY A 119 15.30 4.98 -8.47
C GLY A 119 15.04 5.82 -7.23
N THR A 120 14.44 6.98 -7.39
CA THR A 120 14.28 7.97 -6.30
C THR A 120 13.11 7.63 -5.39
N ARG A 121 12.09 6.94 -5.91
CA ARG A 121 10.90 6.53 -5.16
C ARG A 121 10.62 5.04 -5.39
N PRO A 122 11.41 4.13 -4.79
CA PRO A 122 11.13 2.70 -4.83
C PRO A 122 10.04 2.32 -3.81
N CYS A 123 9.23 1.31 -4.15
CA CYS A 123 8.35 0.66 -3.19
C CYS A 123 9.19 -0.19 -2.22
N THR A 124 9.09 0.08 -0.93
CA THR A 124 9.83 -0.62 0.13
C THR A 124 8.86 -1.48 0.93
N PHE A 125 9.24 -2.74 1.19
CA PHE A 125 8.45 -3.65 2.02
C PHE A 125 8.94 -3.66 3.47
N PHE A 126 7.99 -3.77 4.39
CA PHE A 126 8.25 -3.71 5.83
C PHE A 126 7.66 -4.90 6.58
N LYS A 127 8.21 -5.15 7.76
CA LYS A 127 7.64 -6.05 8.76
C LYS A 127 7.72 -5.43 10.15
N THR A 128 6.72 -5.73 10.98
CA THR A 128 6.74 -5.38 12.40
C THR A 128 7.73 -6.26 13.14
N VAL A 129 8.65 -5.66 13.90
CA VAL A 129 9.61 -6.37 14.77
C VAL A 129 9.23 -6.29 16.24
N LYS A 130 8.59 -5.20 16.67
CA LYS A 130 8.09 -4.99 18.04
C LYS A 130 6.77 -4.24 17.96
N SER A 131 5.84 -4.55 18.86
CA SER A 131 4.62 -3.76 19.03
C SER A 131 4.25 -3.60 20.50
N LYS A 132 3.57 -2.50 20.79
CA LYS A 132 3.03 -2.17 22.10
C LYS A 132 1.64 -1.56 21.90
N LEU A 133 0.64 -2.06 22.61
CA LEU A 133 -0.71 -1.51 22.57
C LEU A 133 -0.72 -0.03 22.97
N TYR A 134 -1.48 0.75 22.22
CA TYR A 134 -1.70 2.17 22.45
C TYR A 134 -3.17 2.38 22.81
N THR A 135 -3.44 2.83 24.04
CA THR A 135 -4.81 2.93 24.58
C THR A 135 -5.34 4.37 24.64
N GLU A 136 -4.52 5.35 24.25
CA GLU A 136 -4.84 6.78 24.40
C GLU A 136 -5.45 7.40 23.12
N SER A 137 -5.69 6.61 22.08
CA SER A 137 -6.32 7.06 20.84
C SER A 137 -7.36 6.05 20.36
N ILE A 138 -8.39 6.55 19.68
CA ILE A 138 -9.41 5.72 19.04
C ILE A 138 -8.86 5.14 17.73
N ASP A 139 -8.06 5.92 17.00
CA ASP A 139 -7.60 5.58 15.65
C ASP A 139 -6.25 4.85 15.66
N ILE A 140 -5.41 5.07 16.68
CA ILE A 140 -4.10 4.40 16.82
C ILE A 140 -4.25 3.29 17.85
N ILE A 141 -3.89 2.07 17.45
CA ILE A 141 -4.05 0.86 18.29
C ILE A 141 -2.73 0.32 18.81
N GLU A 142 -1.62 0.58 18.11
CA GLU A 142 -0.29 0.09 18.50
C GLU A 142 0.79 1.13 18.15
N GLU A 143 1.79 1.25 19.01
CA GLU A 143 3.11 1.74 18.62
C GLU A 143 3.95 0.56 18.16
N VAL A 144 4.59 0.69 17.00
CA VAL A 144 5.34 -0.40 16.37
C VAL A 144 6.75 0.04 16.00
N GLN A 145 7.65 -0.93 15.99
CA GLN A 145 8.95 -0.80 15.32
C GLN A 145 8.90 -1.65 14.06
N LEU A 146 9.29 -1.05 12.93
CA LEU A 146 9.30 -1.66 11.61
C LEU A 146 10.74 -1.89 11.15
N SER A 147 10.95 -2.90 10.32
CA SER A 147 12.21 -3.14 9.61
C SER A 147 11.95 -3.44 8.15
N VAL A 148 12.86 -3.04 7.27
CA VAL A 148 12.80 -3.38 5.83
C VAL A 148 12.95 -4.88 5.63
N VAL A 149 12.17 -5.43 4.71
CA VAL A 149 12.33 -6.81 4.24
C VAL A 149 13.30 -6.83 3.07
N GLU A 150 14.50 -7.37 3.27
CA GLU A 150 15.58 -7.39 2.25
C GLU A 150 15.28 -8.32 1.07
N ASN A 151 14.59 -9.44 1.33
CA ASN A 151 14.10 -10.32 0.28
C ASN A 151 12.67 -9.94 -0.05
N LEU A 152 12.32 -9.93 -1.35
CA LEU A 152 10.92 -9.81 -1.74
C LEU A 152 10.11 -10.85 -0.93
N PRO A 153 9.05 -10.43 -0.23
CA PRO A 153 8.14 -11.37 0.41
C PRO A 153 7.69 -12.40 -0.63
N ASP A 154 7.26 -13.59 -0.19
CA ASP A 154 6.69 -14.63 -1.08
C ASP A 154 5.36 -14.13 -1.66
N PHE A 155 5.49 -13.21 -2.60
CA PHE A 155 4.48 -12.30 -3.10
C PHE A 155 4.78 -12.12 -4.58
N TYR A 156 3.99 -12.80 -5.39
CA TYR A 156 4.09 -12.74 -6.83
C TYR A 156 2.86 -12.04 -7.41
N SER A 157 3.12 -11.05 -8.25
CA SER A 157 2.14 -10.43 -9.12
C SER A 157 2.28 -10.97 -10.54
N THR A 158 1.16 -11.00 -11.25
CA THR A 158 1.13 -11.20 -12.70
C THR A 158 0.48 -9.98 -13.32
N SER A 159 1.16 -9.37 -14.28
CA SER A 159 0.58 -8.29 -15.08
C SER A 159 -0.46 -8.86 -16.04
N LEU A 160 -1.59 -8.17 -16.12
CA LEU A 160 -2.69 -8.44 -17.04
C LEU A 160 -2.94 -7.19 -17.88
N ASP A 161 -3.34 -7.39 -19.13
CA ASP A 161 -3.73 -6.26 -19.99
C ASP A 161 -5.08 -5.70 -19.54
N TYR A 162 -5.21 -4.37 -19.53
CA TYR A 162 -6.49 -3.72 -19.29
C TYR A 162 -7.42 -3.88 -20.49
N MET A 163 -8.50 -4.65 -20.32
CA MET A 163 -9.48 -4.97 -21.37
C MET A 163 -10.80 -4.17 -21.25
N GLY A 164 -10.81 -3.12 -20.43
CA GLY A 164 -11.99 -2.27 -20.25
C GLY A 164 -12.17 -1.25 -21.38
N PRO A 165 -13.15 -0.32 -21.24
CA PRO A 165 -13.34 0.76 -22.20
C PRO A 165 -12.06 1.57 -22.42
N PRO A 166 -11.76 2.01 -23.66
CA PRO A 166 -10.56 2.78 -23.93
C PRO A 166 -10.57 4.10 -23.16
N LEU A 167 -9.41 4.45 -22.62
CA LEU A 167 -9.20 5.79 -22.07
C LEU A 167 -9.22 6.79 -23.23
N ARG A 168 -10.00 7.87 -23.06
CA ARG A 168 -10.04 8.96 -24.05
C ARG A 168 -8.92 9.94 -23.71
N ASN A 169 -8.14 10.29 -24.72
CA ASN A 169 -7.11 11.34 -24.64
C ASN A 169 -7.75 12.72 -24.43
#